data_AF-A0A0A2I7B7-F1
#
_entry.id   AF-A0A0A2I7B7-F1
#
_cell.length_a   1.000
_cell.length_b   1.000
_cell.length_c   1.000
_cell.angle_alpha   90.00
_cell.angle_beta   90.00
_cell.angle_gamma   90.00
#
_symmetry.space_group_name_H-M   'P 1'
#
loop_
_entity.id
_entity.type
_entity.pdbx_description
1 polymer ?
#
loop_
_entity_poly.entity_id
_entity_poly.type
_entity_poly.pdbx_seq_one_letter_code
_entity_poly.pdbx_strand_id
1 'polypeptide(L)'
;MESPTYGLSVNIYGRGDAKLGDGPSHMGVAIYKHGSSNCEMHHIRNPTDEDFVYDPRPQPIEDPVLKGRCELASLSSEQSQQADSLLSAFGKDGSNIPKFGVGNCQDWVAGAVGMLEHTGVVSSGEGIFWKSMINRSSEEMKNECLQAGKTWIDGPESTYEGEPDAKFVDKERYTVKPVGKLAQNEVFRARMQSLLGPKGSGESDRDETPVERPFYVSSPFFSKMNERND
;
A
#
# COMPACT_ATOMS: atom_id res chain seq x y z
N MET A 1 3.22 23.83 28.27
CA MET A 1 3.26 22.69 27.34
C MET A 1 2.97 23.25 25.97
N GLU A 2 3.81 22.97 24.98
CA GLU A 2 3.50 23.35 23.60
C GLU A 2 2.23 22.64 23.14
N SER A 3 1.40 23.34 22.39
CA SER A 3 0.21 22.74 21.78
C SER A 3 0.65 21.64 20.80
N PRO A 4 -0.04 20.49 20.76
CA PRO A 4 0.30 19.44 19.81
C PRO A 4 0.11 19.94 18.38
N THR A 5 1.17 19.84 17.59
CA THR A 5 1.21 20.29 16.19
C THR A 5 1.35 19.12 15.22
N TYR A 6 1.46 17.89 15.74
CA TYR A 6 1.61 16.68 14.96
C TYR A 6 0.52 15.67 15.32
N GLY A 7 0.13 14.85 14.34
CA GLY A 7 -0.72 13.69 14.51
C GLY A 7 0.09 12.41 14.28
N LEU A 8 -0.32 11.35 14.97
CA LEU A 8 0.16 9.99 14.80
C LEU A 8 -1.06 9.10 14.56
N SER A 9 -1.07 8.35 13.47
CA SER A 9 -2.22 7.55 13.07
C SER A 9 -1.80 6.23 12.45
N VAL A 10 -2.73 5.28 12.40
CA VAL A 10 -2.61 4.12 11.52
C VAL A 10 -3.43 4.36 10.28
N ASN A 11 -2.79 4.33 9.12
CA ASN A 11 -3.42 4.46 7.82
C ASN A 11 -3.73 3.08 7.25
N ILE A 12 -4.94 2.93 6.71
CA ILE A 12 -5.44 1.68 6.13
C ILE A 12 -5.72 1.85 4.64
N TYR A 13 -5.18 0.95 3.85
CA TYR A 13 -5.22 0.96 2.39
C TYR A 13 -5.85 -0.33 1.85
N GLY A 14 -6.72 -0.18 0.84
CA GLY A 14 -7.48 -1.30 0.30
C GLY A 14 -8.59 -1.79 1.23
N ARG A 15 -9.54 -2.52 0.65
CA ARG A 15 -10.77 -2.95 1.34
C ARG A 15 -10.52 -4.06 2.36
N GLY A 16 -9.67 -5.03 2.05
CA GLY A 16 -9.34 -6.10 2.99
C GLY A 16 -10.48 -7.08 3.28
N ASP A 17 -11.49 -7.19 2.41
CA ASP A 17 -12.65 -8.05 2.64
C ASP A 17 -12.48 -9.43 2.01
N ALA A 18 -12.11 -10.41 2.84
CA ALA A 18 -11.94 -11.80 2.43
C ALA A 18 -13.23 -12.44 1.87
N LYS A 19 -14.42 -11.96 2.24
CA LYS A 19 -15.70 -12.46 1.70
C LYS A 19 -15.87 -12.10 0.22
N LEU A 20 -15.15 -11.08 -0.24
CA LEU A 20 -15.11 -10.61 -1.61
C LEU A 20 -13.86 -11.08 -2.36
N GLY A 21 -13.05 -11.96 -1.73
CA GLY A 21 -11.83 -12.50 -2.30
C GLY A 21 -10.62 -11.57 -2.18
N ASP A 22 -10.69 -10.51 -1.38
CA ASP A 22 -9.53 -9.64 -1.17
C ASP A 22 -8.50 -10.29 -0.24
N GLY A 23 -7.23 -9.98 -0.47
CA GLY A 23 -6.20 -10.13 0.58
C GLY A 23 -6.39 -9.09 1.70
N PRO A 24 -5.69 -9.24 2.85
CA PRO A 24 -5.75 -8.28 3.95
C PRO A 24 -5.43 -6.84 3.50
N SER A 25 -6.08 -5.85 4.12
CA SER A 25 -5.77 -4.45 3.86
C SER A 25 -4.33 -4.12 4.24
N HIS A 26 -3.66 -3.29 3.44
CA HIS A 26 -2.33 -2.81 3.78
C HIS A 26 -2.41 -1.74 4.86
N MET A 27 -1.46 -1.72 5.80
CA MET A 27 -1.44 -0.80 6.93
C MET A 27 -0.06 -0.20 7.13
N GLY A 28 -0.03 1.01 7.71
CA GLY A 28 1.20 1.66 8.13
C GLY A 28 0.93 2.73 9.17
N VAL A 29 1.99 3.12 9.89
CA VAL A 29 1.94 4.17 10.92
C VAL A 29 2.40 5.48 10.30
N ALA A 30 1.53 6.49 10.30
CA ALA A 30 1.83 7.82 9.77
C ALA A 30 2.10 8.82 10.90
N ILE A 31 3.19 9.59 10.75
CA ILE A 31 3.46 10.80 11.54
C ILE A 31 3.31 12.00 10.60
N TYR A 32 2.56 13.02 11.02
CA TYR A 32 2.34 14.18 10.16
C TYR A 32 2.18 15.46 10.98
N LYS A 33 2.56 16.59 10.38
CA LYS A 33 2.28 17.91 10.95
C LYS A 33 0.86 18.33 10.57
N HIS A 34 0.09 18.88 11.51
CA HIS A 34 -1.24 19.40 11.23
C HIS A 34 -1.19 20.48 10.13
N GLY A 35 -2.05 20.33 9.13
CA GLY A 35 -2.08 21.20 7.94
C GLY A 35 -1.05 20.88 6.86
N SER A 36 -0.17 19.88 7.07
CA SER A 36 0.72 19.37 6.02
C SER A 36 -0.05 18.52 5.01
N SER A 37 0.35 18.57 3.74
CA SER A 37 -0.15 17.66 2.70
C SER A 37 0.51 16.28 2.73
N ASN A 38 1.64 16.15 3.44
CA ASN A 38 2.45 14.94 3.49
C ASN A 38 2.61 14.43 4.93
N CYS A 39 2.77 13.12 5.06
CA CYS A 39 3.16 12.40 6.26
C CYS A 39 4.47 11.63 6.02
N GLU A 40 5.18 11.34 7.11
CA GLU A 40 6.18 10.28 7.13
C GLU A 40 5.45 8.96 7.43
N MET A 41 5.59 7.99 6.53
CA MET A 41 4.92 6.70 6.63
C MET A 41 5.92 5.63 6.99
N HIS A 42 5.65 4.91 8.09
CA HIS A 42 6.39 3.73 8.51
C HIS A 42 5.56 2.48 8.22
N HIS A 43 6.03 1.65 7.29
CA HIS A 43 5.38 0.38 6.99
C HIS A 43 6.37 -0.66 6.49
N ILE A 44 5.90 -1.90 6.36
CA ILE A 44 6.60 -2.98 5.65
C ILE A 44 5.88 -3.31 4.35
N ARG A 45 6.61 -3.62 3.29
CA ARG A 45 6.07 -4.06 1.98
C ARG A 45 6.60 -5.43 1.62
N ASN A 46 5.87 -6.19 0.81
CA ASN A 46 6.38 -7.42 0.22
C ASN A 46 6.49 -7.25 -1.31
N PRO A 47 7.61 -6.70 -1.81
CA PRO A 47 7.76 -6.40 -3.23
C PRO A 47 8.02 -7.63 -4.10
N THR A 48 8.49 -8.73 -3.52
CA THR A 48 8.90 -9.94 -4.27
C THR A 48 7.99 -11.15 -4.02
N ASP A 49 6.93 -10.98 -3.23
CA ASP A 49 6.08 -12.07 -2.73
C ASP A 49 6.82 -13.15 -1.93
N GLU A 50 8.05 -12.86 -1.48
CA GLU A 50 8.90 -13.78 -0.71
C GLU A 50 9.23 -13.21 0.68
N ASP A 51 9.56 -11.92 0.76
CA ASP A 51 10.04 -11.29 1.99
C ASP A 51 9.45 -9.90 2.19
N PHE A 52 9.12 -9.59 3.45
CA PHE A 52 8.77 -8.24 3.83
C PHE A 52 10.02 -7.38 4.06
N VAL A 53 9.95 -6.12 3.63
CA VAL A 53 11.00 -5.12 3.82
C VAL A 53 10.41 -3.87 4.47
N TYR A 54 11.12 -3.31 5.45
CA TYR A 54 10.77 -2.02 6.02
C TYR A 54 11.08 -0.89 5.04
N ASP A 55 10.09 -0.05 4.76
CA ASP A 55 10.14 0.97 3.72
C ASP A 55 9.55 2.29 4.24
N PRO A 56 10.28 3.04 5.08
CA PRO A 56 9.86 4.37 5.50
C PRO A 56 9.91 5.33 4.33
N ARG A 57 8.85 6.13 4.15
CA ARG A 57 8.80 7.10 3.06
C ARG A 57 7.88 8.27 3.36
N PRO A 58 8.22 9.47 2.84
CA PRO A 58 7.26 10.55 2.76
C PRO A 58 6.19 10.22 1.72
N GLN A 59 4.94 10.47 2.04
CA GLN A 59 3.81 10.29 1.12
C GLN A 59 2.67 11.26 1.42
N PRO A 60 1.72 11.46 0.48
CA PRO A 60 0.54 12.28 0.74
C PRO A 60 -0.27 11.75 1.94
N ILE A 61 -0.73 12.65 2.80
CA ILE A 61 -1.63 12.28 3.91
C ILE A 61 -3.01 11.88 3.39
N GLU A 62 -3.47 12.55 2.33
CA GLU A 62 -4.69 12.22 1.58
C GLU A 62 -4.30 11.48 0.30
N ASP A 63 -4.03 10.18 0.43
CA ASP A 63 -3.71 9.30 -0.69
C ASP A 63 -4.99 8.76 -1.36
N PRO A 64 -5.11 8.77 -2.71
CA PRO A 64 -6.31 8.29 -3.41
C PRO A 64 -6.75 6.85 -3.11
N VAL A 65 -5.82 6.00 -2.67
CA VAL A 65 -6.11 4.60 -2.31
C VAL A 65 -6.25 4.37 -0.80
N LEU A 66 -6.14 5.42 0.01
CA LEU A 66 -6.42 5.39 1.44
C LEU A 66 -7.91 5.12 1.67
N LYS A 67 -8.24 4.14 2.51
CA LYS A 67 -9.63 3.92 2.96
C LYS A 67 -9.96 4.77 4.17
N GLY A 68 -8.99 4.98 5.04
CA GLY A 68 -9.07 5.92 6.13
C GLY A 68 -7.91 5.75 7.08
N ARG A 69 -7.91 6.56 8.12
CA ARG A 69 -6.91 6.52 9.17
C ARG A 69 -7.55 6.66 10.54
N CYS A 70 -6.98 5.96 11.50
CA CYS A 70 -7.42 5.99 12.89
C CYS A 70 -6.32 6.65 13.73
N GLU A 71 -6.65 7.77 14.36
CA GLU A 71 -5.70 8.56 15.17
C GLU A 71 -5.33 7.81 16.45
N LEU A 72 -4.03 7.80 16.75
CA LEU A 72 -3.45 7.22 17.96
C LEU A 72 -3.14 8.28 19.01
N ALA A 73 -2.57 9.42 18.59
CA ALA A 73 -2.14 10.48 19.49
C ALA A 73 -1.92 11.81 18.76
N SER A 74 -2.06 12.92 19.49
CA SER A 74 -1.58 14.23 19.09
C SER A 74 -0.27 14.54 19.82
N LEU A 75 0.77 14.90 19.08
CA LEU A 75 2.16 14.97 19.54
C LEU A 75 2.70 16.41 19.48
N SER A 76 3.60 16.74 20.42
CA SER A 76 4.52 17.88 20.27
C SER A 76 5.57 17.62 19.19
N SER A 77 6.36 18.64 18.84
CA SER A 77 7.47 18.45 17.90
C SER A 77 8.47 17.40 18.41
N GLU A 78 8.84 17.46 19.68
CA GLU A 78 9.79 16.52 20.31
C GLU A 78 9.23 15.10 20.35
N GLN A 79 7.96 14.95 20.71
CA GLN A 79 7.29 13.64 20.73
C GLN A 79 7.20 13.05 19.32
N SER A 80 6.98 13.87 18.29
CA SER A 80 6.95 13.39 16.90
C SER A 80 8.31 12.85 16.45
N GLN A 81 9.41 13.54 16.79
CA GLN A 81 10.78 13.10 16.50
C GLN A 81 11.15 11.82 17.27
N GLN A 82 10.70 11.73 18.53
CA GLN A 82 10.89 10.52 19.34
C GLN A 82 10.13 9.33 18.72
N ALA A 83 8.86 9.52 18.33
CA ALA A 83 8.05 8.48 17.71
C ALA A 83 8.68 8.00 16.38
N ASP A 84 9.13 8.93 15.53
CA ASP A 84 9.82 8.63 14.27
C ASP A 84 11.11 7.81 14.49
N SER A 85 11.91 8.20 15.49
CA SER A 85 13.14 7.49 15.84
C SER A 85 12.86 6.07 16.34
N LEU A 86 11.82 5.91 17.17
CA LEU A 86 11.40 4.60 17.70
C LEU A 86 10.86 3.69 16.60
N LEU A 87 9.97 4.19 15.73
CA LEU A 87 9.44 3.45 14.59
C LEU A 87 10.55 3.06 13.61
N SER A 88 11.49 3.97 13.35
CA SER A 88 12.66 3.70 12.53
C SER A 88 13.56 2.63 13.10
N ALA A 89 13.82 2.63 14.40
CA ALA A 89 14.59 1.58 15.06
C ALA A 89 13.86 0.24 15.01
N PHE A 90 12.56 0.24 15.32
CA PHE A 90 11.72 -0.96 15.31
C PHE A 90 11.63 -1.60 13.92
N GLY A 91 11.41 -0.81 12.87
CA GLY A 91 11.32 -1.29 11.50
C GLY A 91 12.64 -1.78 10.91
N LYS A 92 13.78 -1.20 11.31
CA LYS A 92 15.12 -1.65 10.86
C LYS A 92 15.57 -2.94 11.53
N ASP A 93 14.98 -3.31 12.66
CA ASP A 93 15.25 -4.58 13.31
C ASP A 93 14.46 -5.70 12.62
N GLY A 94 15.18 -6.52 11.85
CA GLY A 94 14.59 -7.63 11.10
C GLY A 94 13.90 -8.69 11.95
N SER A 95 14.14 -8.74 13.27
CA SER A 95 13.40 -9.64 14.16
C SER A 95 11.95 -9.21 14.38
N ASN A 96 11.63 -7.93 14.14
CA ASN A 96 10.28 -7.38 14.19
C ASN A 96 9.52 -7.51 12.86
N ILE A 97 10.22 -7.87 11.77
CA ILE A 97 9.60 -8.06 10.46
C ILE A 97 9.02 -9.49 10.40
N PRO A 98 7.71 -9.64 10.19
CA PRO A 98 7.09 -10.96 10.07
C PRO A 98 7.65 -11.75 8.89
N LYS A 99 7.76 -13.06 9.07
CA LYS A 99 8.06 -13.97 7.95
C LYS A 99 6.85 -14.10 7.05
N PHE A 100 7.07 -14.12 5.75
CA PHE A 100 6.01 -14.35 4.78
C PHE A 100 5.30 -15.69 5.05
N GLY A 101 3.97 -15.69 4.92
CA GLY A 101 3.11 -16.83 5.25
C GLY A 101 2.88 -17.07 6.75
N VAL A 102 3.58 -16.37 7.64
CA VAL A 102 3.38 -16.43 9.10
C VAL A 102 2.64 -15.20 9.61
N GLY A 103 3.00 -14.01 9.13
CA GLY A 103 2.35 -12.75 9.45
C GLY A 103 2.41 -11.77 8.28
N ASN A 104 1.88 -10.56 8.46
CA ASN A 104 1.76 -9.54 7.43
C ASN A 104 1.99 -8.11 7.97
N CYS A 105 1.73 -7.10 7.16
CA CYS A 105 1.88 -5.68 7.54
C CYS A 105 1.05 -5.28 8.77
N GLN A 106 -0.10 -5.92 9.00
CA GLN A 106 -0.98 -5.65 10.12
C GLN A 106 -0.37 -6.16 11.43
N ASP A 107 0.28 -7.33 11.41
CA ASP A 107 1.07 -7.84 12.54
C ASP A 107 2.19 -6.89 12.92
N TRP A 108 2.91 -6.38 11.91
CA TRP A 108 3.99 -5.41 12.11
C TRP A 108 3.47 -4.11 12.74
N VAL A 109 2.34 -3.58 12.24
CA VAL A 109 1.71 -2.37 12.82
C VAL A 109 1.27 -2.62 14.26
N ALA A 110 0.64 -3.77 14.57
CA ALA A 110 0.26 -4.09 15.94
C ALA A 110 1.48 -4.16 16.88
N GLY A 111 2.60 -4.73 16.41
CA GLY A 111 3.88 -4.74 17.14
C GLY A 111 4.45 -3.33 17.34
N ALA A 112 4.46 -2.52 16.29
CA ALA A 112 4.98 -1.15 16.32
C ALA A 112 4.15 -0.27 17.28
N VAL A 113 2.82 -0.36 17.24
CA VAL A 113 1.95 0.36 18.17
C VAL A 113 2.12 -0.14 19.60
N GLY A 114 2.26 -1.45 19.79
CA GLY A 114 2.60 -2.02 21.10
C GLY A 114 3.92 -1.45 21.66
N MET A 115 4.95 -1.29 20.83
CA MET A 115 6.21 -0.65 21.22
C MET A 115 6.01 0.83 21.59
N LEU A 116 5.23 1.58 20.81
CA LEU A 116 4.90 2.98 21.12
C LEU A 116 4.12 3.11 22.44
N GLU A 117 3.26 2.14 22.75
CA GLU A 117 2.54 2.07 24.03
C GLU A 117 3.52 1.85 25.20
N HIS A 118 4.44 0.90 25.08
CA HIS A 118 5.43 0.60 26.14
C HIS A 118 6.38 1.77 26.43
N THR A 119 6.59 2.65 25.44
CA THR A 119 7.42 3.85 25.56
C THR A 119 6.62 5.09 25.98
N GLY A 120 5.30 4.97 26.15
CA GLY A 120 4.40 6.04 26.59
C GLY A 120 4.10 7.10 25.53
N VAL A 121 4.36 6.80 24.24
CA VAL A 121 4.02 7.70 23.13
C VAL A 121 2.52 7.68 22.83
N VAL A 122 1.88 6.52 22.98
CA VAL A 122 0.43 6.35 22.80
C VAL A 122 -0.23 5.87 24.10
N SER A 123 -1.56 5.94 24.15
CA SER A 123 -2.35 5.53 25.31
C SER A 123 -2.21 4.03 25.59
N SER A 124 -2.48 3.62 26.83
CA SER A 124 -2.52 2.19 27.15
C SER A 124 -3.71 1.49 26.50
N GLY A 125 -3.52 0.26 26.06
CA GLY A 125 -4.49 -0.58 25.36
C GLY A 125 -4.39 -0.52 23.83
N GLU A 126 -3.61 0.39 23.26
CA GLU A 126 -3.46 0.53 21.79
C GLU A 126 -2.87 -0.73 21.15
N GLY A 127 -1.84 -1.33 21.74
CA GLY A 127 -1.21 -2.52 21.17
C GLY A 127 -2.17 -3.71 21.11
N ILE A 128 -2.96 -3.94 22.17
CA ILE A 128 -3.97 -5.01 22.21
C ILE A 128 -5.10 -4.70 21.23
N PHE A 129 -5.54 -3.44 21.15
CA PHE A 129 -6.55 -3.01 20.20
C PHE A 129 -6.12 -3.33 18.76
N TRP A 130 -4.93 -2.90 18.33
CA TRP A 130 -4.44 -3.16 16.97
C TRP A 130 -4.15 -4.63 16.70
N LYS A 131 -3.73 -5.40 17.69
CA LYS A 131 -3.62 -6.86 17.57
C LYS A 131 -4.97 -7.51 17.28
N SER A 132 -6.07 -6.98 17.81
CA SER A 132 -7.42 -7.48 17.52
C SER A 132 -7.97 -7.07 16.14
N MET A 133 -7.27 -6.16 15.44
CA MET A 133 -7.63 -5.69 14.09
C MET A 133 -7.04 -6.56 12.97
N ILE A 134 -6.12 -7.47 13.28
CA ILE A 134 -5.48 -8.33 12.28
C ILE A 134 -6.54 -9.17 11.54
N ASN A 135 -6.43 -9.21 10.22
CA ASN A 135 -7.33 -9.84 9.24
C ASN A 135 -8.75 -9.25 9.17
N ARG A 136 -9.00 -8.09 9.77
CA ARG A 136 -10.26 -7.36 9.57
C ARG A 136 -10.24 -6.56 8.29
N SER A 137 -11.41 -6.34 7.71
CA SER A 137 -11.58 -5.40 6.61
C SER A 137 -11.43 -3.95 7.07
N SER A 138 -11.16 -3.04 6.15
CA SER A 138 -11.07 -1.60 6.45
C SER A 138 -12.35 -1.05 7.08
N GLU A 139 -13.51 -1.59 6.67
CA GLU A 139 -14.82 -1.21 7.21
C GLU A 139 -15.00 -1.72 8.64
N GLU A 140 -14.60 -2.95 8.94
CA GLU A 140 -14.61 -3.48 10.31
C GLU A 140 -13.65 -2.69 11.21
N MET A 141 -12.45 -2.37 10.73
CA MET A 141 -11.48 -1.53 11.46
C MET A 141 -12.03 -0.12 11.75
N LYS A 142 -12.70 0.51 10.77
CA LYS A 142 -13.39 1.79 10.95
C LYS A 142 -14.42 1.69 12.08
N ASN A 143 -15.30 0.69 12.00
CA ASN A 143 -16.36 0.51 12.98
C ASN A 143 -15.81 0.28 14.40
N GLU A 144 -14.76 -0.53 14.54
CA GLU A 144 -14.10 -0.77 15.83
C GLU A 144 -13.40 0.48 16.38
N CYS A 145 -12.73 1.27 15.52
CA CYS A 145 -12.16 2.56 15.92
C CYS A 145 -13.23 3.50 16.48
N LEU A 146 -14.36 3.63 15.78
CA LEU A 146 -15.48 4.46 16.24
C LEU A 146 -16.12 3.93 17.54
N GLN A 147 -16.31 2.61 17.66
CA GLN A 147 -16.86 1.98 18.87
C GLN A 147 -15.94 2.15 20.08
N ALA A 148 -14.62 2.14 19.87
CA ALA A 148 -13.62 2.41 20.89
C ALA A 148 -13.50 3.92 21.24
N GLY A 149 -14.32 4.78 20.63
CA GLY A 149 -14.29 6.24 20.86
C GLY A 149 -13.05 6.92 20.26
N LYS A 150 -12.37 6.27 19.31
CA LYS A 150 -11.20 6.82 18.62
C LYS A 150 -11.64 7.72 17.46
N THR A 151 -10.77 8.63 17.07
CA THR A 151 -11.00 9.48 15.90
C THR A 151 -10.65 8.72 14.64
N TRP A 152 -11.67 8.51 13.79
CA TRP A 152 -11.49 8.01 12.43
C TRP A 152 -11.62 9.15 11.43
N ILE A 153 -10.72 9.19 10.45
CA ILE A 153 -10.78 10.11 9.31
C ILE A 153 -10.90 9.27 8.05
N ASP A 154 -11.99 9.47 7.30
CA ASP A 154 -12.22 8.79 6.04
C ASP A 154 -11.20 9.21 4.99
N GLY A 155 -10.75 8.24 4.19
CA GLY A 155 -9.92 8.53 3.02
C GLY A 155 -10.74 9.23 1.93
N PRO A 156 -10.08 9.81 0.92
CA PRO A 156 -10.78 10.47 -0.17
C PRO A 156 -11.71 9.49 -0.89
N GLU A 157 -12.99 9.87 -1.05
CA GLU A 157 -13.91 9.11 -1.89
C GLU A 157 -13.44 9.19 -3.35
N SER A 158 -12.79 8.13 -3.82
CA SER A 158 -12.48 7.95 -5.23
C SER A 158 -13.67 7.28 -5.93
N THR A 159 -14.72 8.07 -6.20
CA THR A 159 -15.74 7.66 -7.17
C THR A 159 -15.13 7.71 -8.56
N TYR A 160 -14.85 6.55 -9.16
CA TYR A 160 -14.49 6.49 -10.56
C TYR A 160 -15.71 6.89 -11.41
N GLU A 161 -15.68 8.09 -11.96
CA GLU A 161 -16.64 8.52 -12.97
C GLU A 161 -16.09 8.17 -14.37
N GLY A 162 -16.51 7.02 -14.90
CA GLY A 162 -16.13 6.58 -16.23
C GLY A 162 -16.71 5.21 -16.57
N GLU A 163 -16.88 4.92 -17.87
CA GLU A 163 -17.04 3.54 -18.32
C GLU A 163 -15.67 2.85 -18.20
N PRO A 164 -15.55 1.75 -17.44
CA PRO A 164 -14.32 0.96 -17.41
C PRO A 164 -13.94 0.55 -18.84
N ASP A 165 -12.78 1.02 -19.30
CA ASP A 165 -12.29 0.81 -20.66
C ASP A 165 -11.68 -0.59 -20.87
N ALA A 166 -11.33 -1.27 -19.77
CA ALA A 166 -10.95 -2.67 -19.73
C ALA A 166 -11.99 -3.51 -18.97
N LYS A 167 -12.68 -4.40 -19.68
CA LYS A 167 -13.45 -5.49 -19.08
C LYS A 167 -12.65 -6.78 -19.29
N PHE A 168 -12.26 -7.46 -18.22
CA PHE A 168 -11.82 -8.85 -18.33
C PHE A 168 -13.03 -9.67 -18.77
N VAL A 169 -13.11 -9.93 -20.07
CA VAL A 169 -14.14 -10.81 -20.62
C VAL A 169 -13.67 -12.23 -20.36
N ASP A 170 -14.27 -12.89 -19.37
CA ASP A 170 -14.17 -14.34 -19.25
C ASP A 170 -14.56 -14.95 -20.59
N LYS A 171 -13.73 -15.90 -21.04
CA LYS A 171 -13.66 -16.43 -22.40
C LYS A 171 -15.02 -16.58 -23.09
N GLU A 172 -14.96 -16.31 -24.41
CA GLU A 172 -15.98 -16.59 -25.43
C GLU A 172 -17.00 -15.47 -25.70
N ARG A 173 -16.59 -14.50 -26.53
CA ARG A 173 -17.16 -14.35 -27.88
C ARG A 173 -16.40 -13.28 -28.64
N TYR A 174 -15.94 -13.69 -29.81
CA TYR A 174 -15.46 -12.88 -30.92
C TYR A 174 -16.15 -11.52 -31.00
N THR A 175 -15.51 -10.49 -30.48
CA THR A 175 -15.46 -9.13 -31.06
C THR A 175 -14.29 -8.45 -30.38
N VAL A 176 -13.10 -8.65 -30.93
CA VAL A 176 -11.96 -7.79 -30.64
C VAL A 176 -12.33 -6.41 -31.16
N LYS A 177 -13.02 -5.60 -30.32
CA LYS A 177 -13.06 -4.16 -30.57
C LYS A 177 -11.60 -3.70 -30.52
N PRO A 178 -11.06 -3.13 -31.61
CA PRO A 178 -9.66 -2.77 -31.64
C PRO A 178 -9.36 -1.79 -30.51
N VAL A 179 -8.38 -2.15 -29.68
CA VAL A 179 -7.93 -1.34 -28.56
C VAL A 179 -7.34 -0.04 -29.09
N GLY A 180 -8.05 1.07 -28.88
CA GLY A 180 -7.52 2.44 -28.88
C GLY A 180 -7.06 3.05 -30.21
N LYS A 181 -7.18 4.37 -30.30
CA LYS A 181 -6.71 5.24 -31.39
C LYS A 181 -5.20 5.15 -31.70
N LEU A 182 -4.43 4.40 -30.91
CA LEU A 182 -3.00 4.17 -31.14
C LEU A 182 -2.71 3.37 -32.41
N ALA A 183 -3.55 2.38 -32.75
CA ALA A 183 -3.36 1.60 -33.98
C ALA A 183 -3.57 2.44 -35.25
N GLN A 184 -4.27 3.57 -35.14
CA GLN A 184 -4.53 4.52 -36.21
C GLN A 184 -3.54 5.69 -36.23
N ASN A 185 -2.65 5.79 -35.22
CA ASN A 185 -1.65 6.83 -35.15
C ASN A 185 -0.42 6.42 -35.98
N GLU A 186 -0.26 7.05 -37.15
CA GLU A 186 0.82 6.75 -38.09
C GLU A 186 2.21 6.98 -37.48
N VAL A 187 2.36 7.98 -36.62
CA VAL A 187 3.62 8.30 -35.94
C VAL A 187 4.00 7.18 -34.97
N PHE A 188 3.02 6.63 -34.24
CA PHE A 188 3.24 5.50 -33.34
C PHE A 188 3.63 4.23 -34.11
N ARG A 189 2.96 3.95 -35.23
CA ARG A 189 3.29 2.79 -36.09
C ARG A 189 4.68 2.88 -36.69
N ALA A 190 5.06 4.05 -37.20
CA ALA A 190 6.39 4.29 -37.75
C ALA A 190 7.48 4.09 -36.67
N ARG A 191 7.23 4.56 -35.45
CA ARG A 191 8.15 4.40 -34.32
C ARG A 191 8.29 2.94 -33.87
N MET A 192 7.19 2.19 -33.83
CA MET A 192 7.20 0.75 -33.53
C MET A 192 7.94 -0.06 -34.60
N GLN A 193 7.75 0.27 -35.88
CA GLN A 193 8.50 -0.37 -36.97
C GLN A 193 10.00 -0.06 -36.92
N SER A 194 10.36 1.17 -36.53
CA SER A 194 11.76 1.56 -36.32
C SER A 194 12.43 0.81 -35.17
N LEU A 195 11.68 0.40 -34.15
CA LEU A 195 12.21 -0.35 -33.00
C LEU A 195 12.41 -1.85 -33.30
N LEU A 196 11.67 -2.41 -34.27
CA LEU A 196 11.68 -3.85 -34.55
C LEU A 196 12.77 -4.30 -35.52
N GLY A 197 13.54 -3.38 -36.11
CA GLY A 197 14.68 -3.67 -36.97
C GLY A 197 14.38 -4.51 -38.23
N PRO A 198 15.30 -4.62 -39.19
CA PRO A 198 15.13 -5.52 -40.33
C PRO A 198 15.24 -6.98 -39.84
N LYS A 199 14.28 -7.84 -40.20
CA LYS A 199 14.42 -9.30 -40.07
C LYS A 199 15.51 -9.80 -41.02
N GLY A 200 16.74 -9.83 -40.52
CA GLY A 200 17.90 -10.44 -41.16
C GLY A 200 18.42 -11.59 -40.28
N SER A 201 18.56 -12.75 -40.89
CA SER A 201 19.17 -13.96 -40.34
C SER A 201 20.63 -13.76 -39.91
N GLY A 202 21.00 -14.29 -38.75
CA GLY A 202 22.34 -14.84 -38.50
C GLY A 202 23.30 -14.02 -37.62
N GLU A 203 23.66 -14.65 -36.49
CA GLU A 203 24.89 -14.55 -35.70
C GLU A 203 25.18 -13.32 -34.81
N SER A 204 25.82 -13.69 -33.70
CA SER A 204 26.06 -13.01 -32.44
C SER A 204 26.96 -11.79 -32.51
N ASP A 205 26.64 -10.74 -31.75
CA ASP A 205 27.57 -10.22 -30.76
C ASP A 205 26.87 -9.38 -29.69
N ARG A 206 27.48 -9.38 -28.50
CA ARG A 206 27.03 -8.70 -27.28
C ARG A 206 27.03 -7.18 -27.46
N ASP A 207 26.00 -6.50 -26.92
CA ASP A 207 26.05 -5.66 -25.71
C ASP A 207 24.93 -4.59 -25.73
N GLU A 208 24.56 -4.15 -24.52
CA GLU A 208 23.62 -3.06 -24.19
C GLU A 208 22.11 -3.37 -24.32
N THR A 209 21.57 -4.03 -23.30
CA THR A 209 20.14 -3.99 -22.98
C THR A 209 19.67 -2.55 -22.78
N PRO A 210 18.67 -2.05 -23.51
CA PRO A 210 18.04 -0.78 -23.19
C PRO A 210 17.36 -0.95 -21.83
N VAL A 211 17.73 -0.10 -20.86
CA VAL A 211 17.07 -0.03 -19.56
C VAL A 211 15.63 0.42 -19.79
N GLU A 212 14.70 -0.53 -19.89
CA GLU A 212 13.29 -0.26 -19.75
C GLU A 212 13.07 0.33 -18.36
N ARG A 213 12.69 1.62 -18.30
CA ARG A 213 12.16 2.20 -17.07
C ARG A 213 10.90 1.43 -16.71
N PRO A 214 10.80 0.79 -15.54
CA PRO A 214 9.56 0.15 -15.16
C PRO A 214 8.52 1.26 -14.94
N PHE A 215 7.56 1.35 -15.85
CA PHE A 215 6.25 1.90 -15.52
C PHE A 215 5.61 0.92 -14.55
N TYR A 216 5.82 1.14 -13.25
CA TYR A 216 5.09 0.37 -12.24
C TYR A 216 3.69 0.96 -12.11
N VAL A 217 2.74 0.32 -12.78
CA VAL A 217 1.34 0.37 -12.37
C VAL A 217 1.31 -0.26 -10.99
N SER A 218 0.75 0.45 -10.01
CA SER A 218 0.36 -0.13 -8.73
C SER A 218 -0.63 -1.27 -9.00
N SER A 219 -0.12 -2.49 -9.16
CA SER A 219 -0.97 -3.67 -9.30
C SER A 219 -1.74 -3.84 -8.00
N PRO A 220 -3.08 -3.85 -8.03
CA PRO A 220 -3.83 -4.41 -6.93
C PRO A 220 -3.59 -5.93 -6.97
N PHE A 221 -3.20 -6.47 -5.82
CA PHE A 221 -3.24 -7.87 -5.43
C PHE A 221 -4.00 -8.80 -6.38
N PHE A 222 -3.28 -9.67 -7.09
CA PHE A 222 -3.84 -10.90 -7.66
C PHE A 222 -2.86 -12.06 -7.42
N SER A 223 -3.00 -12.74 -6.29
CA SER A 223 -2.43 -14.08 -6.14
C SER A 223 -3.29 -15.05 -6.94
N LYS A 224 -2.71 -15.71 -7.95
CA LYS A 224 -3.38 -16.81 -8.66
C LYS A 224 -3.69 -17.93 -7.67
N MET A 225 -4.98 -18.25 -7.46
CA MET A 225 -5.36 -19.54 -6.88
C MET A 225 -5.00 -20.63 -7.90
N ASN A 226 -4.07 -21.51 -7.55
CA ASN A 226 -3.90 -22.76 -8.28
C ASN A 226 -5.14 -23.63 -8.03
N GLU A 227 -5.97 -23.80 -9.05
CA GLU A 227 -6.93 -24.91 -9.10
C GLU A 227 -6.13 -26.22 -9.09
N ARG A 228 -6.25 -26.99 -8.01
CA ARG A 228 -5.91 -28.42 -8.04
C ARG A 228 -7.04 -29.11 -8.79
N ASN A 229 -6.72 -29.67 -9.95
CA ASN A 229 -7.55 -30.70 -10.56
C ASN A 229 -7.20 -32.04 -9.92
N ASP A 230 -8.23 -32.71 -9.41
CA ASP A 230 -8.22 -34.14 -9.05
C ASP A 230 -7.97 -35.02 -10.28
#